data_AF-A0A1H0I4Q7-F1
#
_entry.id   AF-A0A1H0I4Q7-F1
#
_cell.length_a   1.000
_cell.length_b   1.000
_cell.length_c   1.000
_cell.angle_alpha   90.00
_cell.angle_beta   90.00
_cell.angle_gamma   90.00
#
_symmetry.space_group_name_H-M   'P 1'
#
loop_
_entity.id
_entity.type
_entity.pdbx_description
1 polymer ?
#
loop_
_entity_poly.entity_id
_entity_poly.type
_entity_poly.pdbx_seq_one_letter_code
_entity_poly.pdbx_strand_id
1 'polypeptide(L)'
;MAKQQGAALIIVLALLSGALMIGLSGMNSALVNERLAGNYRASVSAQMVAENGASRLDGNDLGTSVGNCDELVGDYLSIDESKWNAMVISGLGDESSARYLTCEDSQGNELLLVQGRIQQASAVSFVARGFGDGESVPPFLNETDAEGFFDWLVENFADLSVEENCNVSSYTRGGVYYCDSAFSDDLDESLDGVTLIYTGDFNSNVKGDVDELTLITPGKITFKGVGEKDGIKGSVWSGGDVTLNGGGGQTFDINVCANEDATVNGGTLADNQGCDWVEDFVTDNLGFESEAGGGGNTWKQF
;
A
#
# COMPACT_ATOMS: atom_id res chain seq x y z
N MET A 1 44.51 -6.44 -62.32
CA MET A 1 43.33 -6.26 -61.44
C MET A 1 43.61 -6.93 -60.09
N ALA A 2 44.32 -6.27 -59.16
CA ALA A 2 44.74 -6.91 -57.89
C ALA A 2 44.77 -5.98 -56.65
N LYS A 3 44.10 -4.81 -56.69
CA LYS A 3 44.23 -3.79 -55.62
C LYS A 3 42.98 -3.57 -54.75
N GLN A 4 41.89 -4.33 -54.96
CA GLN A 4 40.62 -4.13 -54.23
C GLN A 4 40.32 -5.17 -53.14
N GLN A 5 41.08 -6.27 -53.04
CA GLN A 5 40.80 -7.31 -52.04
C GLN A 5 41.20 -6.94 -50.61
N GLY A 6 42.09 -5.95 -50.41
CA GLY A 6 42.50 -5.51 -49.07
C GLY A 6 41.47 -4.65 -48.33
N ALA A 7 40.67 -3.86 -49.04
CA ALA A 7 39.70 -2.95 -48.42
C ALA A 7 38.47 -3.69 -47.85
N ALA A 8 38.01 -4.74 -48.54
CA ALA A 8 36.87 -5.55 -48.10
C ALA A 8 37.15 -6.25 -46.75
N LEU A 9 38.38 -6.74 -46.55
CA LEU A 9 38.77 -7.38 -45.30
C LEU A 9 38.67 -6.42 -44.10
N ILE A 10 39.11 -5.17 -44.28
CA ILE A 10 39.09 -4.15 -43.23
C ILE A 10 37.64 -3.78 -42.87
N ILE A 11 36.76 -3.65 -43.87
CA ILE A 11 35.34 -3.34 -43.64
C ILE A 11 34.66 -4.48 -42.87
N VAL A 12 34.90 -5.73 -43.26
CA VAL A 12 34.33 -6.90 -42.56
C VAL A 12 34.86 -6.99 -41.14
N LEU A 13 36.15 -6.75 -40.91
CA LEU A 13 36.71 -6.72 -39.56
C LEU A 13 36.10 -5.60 -38.71
N ALA A 14 35.93 -4.39 -39.25
CA ALA A 14 35.29 -3.29 -38.55
C ALA A 14 33.82 -3.58 -38.19
N LEU A 15 33.06 -4.18 -39.12
CA LEU A 15 31.68 -4.58 -38.88
C LEU A 15 31.58 -5.72 -37.85
N LEU A 16 32.49 -6.70 -37.91
CA LEU A 16 32.54 -7.80 -36.95
C LEU A 16 32.90 -7.29 -35.55
N SER A 17 33.85 -6.36 -35.44
CA SER A 17 34.19 -5.70 -34.17
C SER A 17 33.03 -4.88 -33.62
N GLY A 18 32.31 -4.14 -34.47
CA GLY A 18 31.10 -3.41 -34.07
C GLY A 18 30.00 -4.34 -33.55
N ALA A 19 29.73 -5.44 -34.26
CA ALA A 19 28.75 -6.44 -33.84
C ALA A 19 29.13 -7.13 -32.52
N LEU A 20 30.43 -7.44 -32.33
CA LEU A 20 30.93 -8.01 -31.07
C LEU A 20 30.75 -7.05 -29.90
N MET A 21 31.03 -5.76 -30.10
CA MET A 21 30.88 -4.75 -29.04
C MET A 21 29.42 -4.59 -28.62
N ILE A 22 28.48 -4.57 -29.59
CA ILE A 22 27.04 -4.55 -29.31
C ILE A 22 26.61 -5.82 -28.56
N GLY A 23 27.12 -7.00 -28.97
CA GLY A 23 26.84 -8.27 -28.29
C GLY A 23 27.31 -8.30 -26.83
N LEU A 24 28.52 -7.79 -26.56
CA LEU A 24 29.06 -7.70 -25.19
C LEU A 24 28.28 -6.71 -24.33
N SER A 25 27.85 -5.58 -24.89
CA SER A 25 26.98 -4.62 -24.19
C SER A 25 25.62 -5.24 -23.85
N GLY A 26 25.03 -6.03 -24.75
CA GLY A 26 23.77 -6.74 -24.50
C GLY A 26 23.89 -7.79 -23.39
N MET A 27 24.97 -8.57 -23.39
CA MET A 27 25.22 -9.59 -22.35
C MET A 27 25.46 -8.94 -20.97
N ASN A 28 26.22 -7.85 -20.91
CA ASN A 28 26.43 -7.10 -19.67
C ASN A 28 25.12 -6.51 -19.13
N SER A 29 24.25 -5.98 -20.00
CA SER A 29 22.95 -5.47 -19.59
C SER A 29 22.03 -6.57 -19.05
N ALA A 30 22.04 -7.76 -19.67
CA ALA A 30 21.28 -8.90 -19.17
C ALA A 30 21.75 -9.36 -17.77
N LEU A 31 23.06 -9.42 -17.54
CA LEU A 31 23.63 -9.76 -16.23
C LEU A 31 23.28 -8.73 -15.14
N VAL A 32 23.22 -7.45 -15.49
CA VAL A 32 22.78 -6.39 -14.55
C VAL A 32 21.31 -6.58 -14.21
N ASN A 33 20.45 -6.81 -15.21
CA ASN A 33 19.02 -7.02 -14.99
C ASN A 33 18.74 -8.27 -14.15
N GLU A 34 19.49 -9.36 -14.37
CA GLU A 34 19.39 -10.58 -13.55
C GLU A 34 19.75 -10.31 -12.08
N ARG A 35 20.84 -9.57 -11.83
CA ARG A 35 21.22 -9.19 -10.46
C ARG A 35 20.20 -8.28 -9.80
N LEU A 36 19.63 -7.34 -10.53
CA LEU A 36 18.57 -6.46 -10.01
C LEU A 36 17.30 -7.26 -9.68
N ALA A 37 16.85 -8.13 -10.57
CA ALA A 37 15.70 -9.00 -10.34
C ALA A 37 15.94 -9.96 -9.16
N GLY A 38 17.15 -10.51 -9.04
CA GLY A 38 17.55 -11.35 -7.91
C GLY A 38 17.53 -10.61 -6.58
N ASN A 39 18.10 -9.40 -6.53
CA ASN A 39 18.08 -8.55 -5.34
C ASN A 39 16.65 -8.14 -4.96
N TYR A 40 15.83 -7.77 -5.93
CA TYR A 40 14.44 -7.41 -5.70
C TYR A 40 13.65 -8.57 -5.12
N ARG A 41 13.75 -9.76 -5.74
CA ARG A 41 13.10 -10.98 -5.25
C ARG A 41 13.52 -11.29 -3.81
N ALA A 42 14.81 -11.14 -3.50
CA ALA A 42 15.33 -11.38 -2.16
C ALA A 42 14.80 -10.36 -1.13
N SER A 43 14.66 -9.09 -1.51
CA SER A 43 14.08 -8.04 -0.67
C SER A 43 12.61 -8.33 -0.36
N VAL A 44 11.80 -8.62 -1.37
CA VAL A 44 10.37 -8.96 -1.20
C VAL A 44 10.21 -10.23 -0.36
N SER A 45 11.08 -11.22 -0.56
CA SER A 45 11.06 -12.44 0.24
C SER A 45 11.44 -12.17 1.71
N ALA A 46 12.42 -11.28 1.96
CA ALA A 46 12.77 -10.87 3.31
C ALA A 46 11.62 -10.11 4.00
N GLN A 47 10.90 -9.26 3.26
CA GLN A 47 9.71 -8.57 3.76
C GLN A 47 8.60 -9.54 4.13
N MET A 48 8.25 -10.46 3.24
CA MET A 48 7.23 -11.48 3.51
C MET A 48 7.57 -12.35 4.73
N VAL A 49 8.86 -12.66 4.93
CA VAL A 49 9.35 -13.37 6.13
C VAL A 49 9.18 -12.52 7.38
N ALA A 50 9.45 -11.21 7.31
CA ALA A 50 9.25 -10.29 8.42
C ALA A 50 7.75 -10.15 8.78
N GLU A 51 6.88 -10.00 7.78
CA GLU A 51 5.42 -9.91 7.96
C GLU A 51 4.84 -11.20 8.54
N ASN A 52 5.25 -12.37 8.02
CA ASN A 52 4.83 -13.66 8.57
C ASN A 52 5.34 -13.86 10.00
N GLY A 53 6.53 -13.35 10.31
CA GLY A 53 7.05 -13.34 11.66
C GLY A 53 6.22 -12.46 12.58
N ALA A 54 5.89 -11.26 12.14
CA ALA A 54 5.07 -10.30 12.88
C ALA A 54 3.66 -10.84 13.12
N SER A 55 3.05 -11.53 12.15
CA SER A 55 1.70 -12.07 12.27
C SER A 55 1.59 -13.23 13.26
N ARG A 56 2.71 -13.91 13.57
CA ARG A 56 2.75 -15.04 14.52
C ARG A 56 3.02 -14.63 15.96
N LEU A 57 3.46 -13.39 16.18
CA LEU A 57 3.76 -12.87 17.51
C LEU A 57 2.52 -12.23 18.11
N ASP A 58 2.40 -12.32 19.42
CA ASP A 58 1.34 -11.69 20.19
C ASP A 58 1.94 -10.66 21.16
N GLY A 59 1.10 -9.80 21.74
CA GLY A 59 1.54 -8.82 22.74
C GLY A 59 2.15 -9.49 23.98
N ASN A 60 1.80 -10.75 24.24
CA ASN A 60 2.40 -11.57 25.28
C ASN A 60 3.86 -11.97 25.01
N ASP A 61 4.34 -11.84 23.77
CA ASP A 61 5.75 -12.08 23.39
C ASP A 61 6.63 -10.84 23.60
N LEU A 62 6.04 -9.71 24.04
CA LEU A 62 6.79 -8.51 24.40
C LEU A 62 7.71 -8.80 25.58
N GLY A 63 9.00 -8.55 25.35
CA GLY A 63 10.04 -8.59 26.37
C GLY A 63 10.43 -7.18 26.80
N THR A 64 11.57 -7.07 27.48
CA THR A 64 12.13 -5.77 27.83
C THR A 64 12.55 -5.02 26.57
N SER A 65 12.05 -3.79 26.40
CA SER A 65 12.46 -2.88 25.33
C SER A 65 13.98 -2.67 25.30
N VAL A 66 14.54 -2.73 24.09
CA VAL A 66 15.99 -2.66 23.83
C VAL A 66 16.45 -1.23 23.50
N GLY A 67 15.51 -0.32 23.22
CA GLY A 67 15.77 1.07 22.80
C GLY A 67 14.74 1.56 21.80
N ASN A 68 15.02 2.68 21.12
CA ASN A 68 14.10 3.25 20.14
C ASN A 68 14.13 2.48 18.79
N CYS A 69 12.96 2.14 18.24
CA CYS A 69 12.86 1.34 17.02
C CYS A 69 13.50 2.00 15.79
N ASP A 70 13.34 3.31 15.60
CA ASP A 70 13.87 4.03 14.43
C ASP A 70 15.41 4.06 14.45
N GLU A 71 15.98 4.28 15.63
CA GLU A 71 17.44 4.21 15.83
C GLU A 71 17.97 2.79 15.60
N LEU A 72 17.25 1.78 16.07
CA LEU A 72 17.62 0.37 15.93
C LEU A 72 17.55 -0.12 14.48
N VAL A 73 16.61 0.36 13.67
CA VAL A 73 16.58 0.05 12.23
C VAL A 73 17.76 0.71 11.51
N GLY A 74 18.09 1.96 11.88
CA GLY A 74 19.21 2.70 11.28
C GLY A 74 20.59 2.08 11.56
N ASP A 75 20.76 1.43 12.71
CA ASP A 75 22.03 0.80 13.12
C ASP A 75 21.86 -0.67 13.56
N TYR A 76 21.03 -1.44 12.84
CA TYR A 76 20.69 -2.81 13.22
C TYR A 76 21.89 -3.77 13.32
N LEU A 77 23.02 -3.42 12.68
CA LEU A 77 24.26 -4.19 12.73
C LEU A 77 25.01 -4.06 14.05
N SER A 78 24.75 -3.00 14.83
CA SER A 78 25.35 -2.82 16.15
C SER A 78 24.57 -3.51 17.27
N ILE A 79 23.36 -3.99 16.96
CA ILE A 79 22.53 -4.75 17.90
C ILE A 79 23.16 -6.12 18.14
N ASP A 80 23.47 -6.41 19.40
CA ASP A 80 23.98 -7.70 19.82
C ASP A 80 23.00 -8.83 19.46
N GLU A 81 23.50 -9.87 18.79
CA GLU A 81 22.75 -11.07 18.39
C GLU A 81 21.98 -11.72 19.54
N SER A 82 22.47 -11.59 20.78
CA SER A 82 21.80 -12.12 21.98
C SER A 82 20.51 -11.40 22.36
N LYS A 83 20.27 -10.19 21.84
CA LYS A 83 19.03 -9.43 22.06
C LYS A 83 17.91 -9.86 21.12
N TRP A 84 18.24 -10.56 20.05
CA TRP A 84 17.26 -11.06 19.10
C TRP A 84 16.70 -12.40 19.56
N ASN A 85 15.37 -12.47 19.63
CA ASN A 85 14.66 -13.72 19.80
C ASN A 85 14.47 -14.37 18.43
N ALA A 86 14.94 -15.61 18.27
CA ALA A 86 14.78 -16.35 17.02
C ALA A 86 13.34 -16.85 16.88
N MET A 87 12.76 -16.67 15.70
CA MET A 87 11.49 -17.31 15.35
C MET A 87 11.73 -18.44 14.34
N VAL A 88 11.18 -19.62 14.65
CA VAL A 88 11.12 -20.72 13.70
C VAL A 88 9.88 -20.53 12.81
N ILE A 89 10.06 -19.96 11.63
CA ILE A 89 8.99 -19.88 10.64
C ILE A 89 8.99 -21.15 9.78
N SER A 90 8.05 -22.04 10.06
CA SER A 90 7.73 -23.16 9.19
C SER A 90 7.06 -22.66 7.90
N GLY A 91 7.54 -23.13 6.75
CA GLY A 91 6.88 -22.93 5.45
C GLY A 91 7.53 -21.94 4.47
N LEU A 92 8.61 -21.24 4.86
CA LEU A 92 9.32 -20.27 3.99
C LEU A 92 10.64 -20.80 3.39
N GLY A 93 10.91 -22.10 3.54
CA GLY A 93 12.12 -22.77 3.06
C GLY A 93 13.33 -22.61 4.00
N ASP A 94 14.28 -23.54 3.91
CA ASP A 94 15.43 -23.68 4.85
C ASP A 94 16.40 -22.48 4.86
N GLU A 95 16.18 -21.48 4.01
CA GLU A 95 17.09 -20.36 3.76
C GLU A 95 16.53 -19.00 4.20
N SER A 96 15.35 -19.02 4.81
CA SER A 96 14.71 -17.85 5.40
C SER A 96 14.67 -17.97 6.91
N SER A 97 14.82 -16.84 7.59
CA SER A 97 14.72 -16.79 9.05
C SER A 97 14.12 -15.46 9.47
N ALA A 98 13.23 -15.50 10.45
CA ALA A 98 12.81 -14.29 11.17
C ALA A 98 13.35 -14.30 12.59
N ARG A 99 13.56 -13.11 13.12
CA ARG A 99 13.89 -12.87 14.51
C ARG A 99 13.24 -11.56 14.94
N TYR A 100 13.03 -11.39 16.22
CA TYR A 100 12.38 -10.20 16.75
C TYR A 100 13.01 -9.69 18.02
N LEU A 101 12.72 -8.44 18.35
CA LEU A 101 13.01 -7.83 19.65
C LEU A 101 11.91 -6.81 19.98
N THR A 102 11.83 -6.43 21.25
CA THR A 102 10.95 -5.34 21.69
C THR A 102 11.74 -4.03 21.68
N CYS A 103 11.13 -2.96 21.20
CA CYS A 103 11.67 -1.60 21.18
C CYS A 103 10.55 -0.59 21.44
N GLU A 104 10.88 0.66 21.65
CA GLU A 104 9.91 1.74 21.84
C GLU A 104 9.90 2.69 20.65
N ASP A 105 8.74 3.27 20.32
CA ASP A 105 8.68 4.38 19.37
C ASP A 105 9.15 5.71 20.01
N SER A 106 9.03 6.81 19.27
CA SER A 106 9.36 8.15 19.78
C SER A 106 8.40 8.66 20.87
N GLN A 107 7.27 7.99 21.07
CA GLN A 107 6.22 8.32 22.03
C GLN A 107 6.26 7.43 23.29
N GLY A 108 7.12 6.40 23.30
CA GLY A 108 7.31 5.47 24.41
C GLY A 108 6.40 4.23 24.35
N ASN A 109 5.76 3.97 23.21
CA ASN A 109 4.92 2.79 23.02
C ASN A 109 5.80 1.58 22.71
N GLU A 110 5.52 0.44 23.36
CA GLU A 110 6.22 -0.81 23.08
C GLU A 110 5.79 -1.37 21.72
N LEU A 111 6.75 -1.49 20.83
CA LEU A 111 6.63 -2.13 19.53
C LEU A 111 7.50 -3.37 19.49
N LEU A 112 7.13 -4.28 18.62
CA LEU A 112 7.92 -5.45 18.30
C LEU A 112 8.50 -5.27 16.91
N LEU A 113 9.82 -5.22 16.85
CA LEU A 113 10.58 -5.13 15.62
C LEU A 113 10.93 -6.53 15.13
N VAL A 114 10.32 -6.96 14.03
CA VAL A 114 10.61 -8.22 13.36
C VAL A 114 11.56 -7.98 12.20
N GLN A 115 12.65 -8.74 12.19
CA GLN A 115 13.60 -8.78 11.10
C GLN A 115 13.43 -10.09 10.31
N GLY A 116 13.08 -9.98 9.04
CA GLY A 116 13.12 -11.08 8.08
C GLY A 116 14.43 -11.08 7.31
N ARG A 117 15.02 -12.27 7.11
CA ARG A 117 16.30 -12.43 6.41
C ARG A 117 16.30 -13.61 5.45
N ILE A 118 16.93 -13.42 4.29
CA ILE A 118 17.25 -14.47 3.33
C ILE A 118 18.76 -14.73 3.35
N GLN A 119 19.19 -15.92 3.78
CA GLN A 119 20.60 -16.24 4.04
C GLN A 119 21.48 -16.16 2.78
N GLN A 120 20.96 -16.57 1.62
CA GLN A 120 21.75 -16.61 0.38
C GLN A 120 21.96 -15.23 -0.27
N ALA A 121 21.08 -14.26 0.00
CA ALA A 121 21.03 -13.01 -0.75
C ALA A 121 21.41 -11.78 0.08
N SER A 122 21.80 -11.96 1.36
CA SER A 122 22.06 -10.86 2.32
C SER A 122 20.94 -9.81 2.37
N ALA A 123 19.72 -10.20 2.00
CA ALA A 123 18.55 -9.34 2.05
C ALA A 123 17.93 -9.40 3.43
N VAL A 124 17.63 -8.22 3.96
CA VAL A 124 17.04 -8.02 5.28
C VAL A 124 15.89 -7.04 5.11
N SER A 125 14.77 -7.32 5.76
CA SER A 125 13.64 -6.40 5.88
C SER A 125 13.21 -6.33 7.34
N PHE A 126 12.64 -5.19 7.72
CA PHE A 126 12.10 -4.96 9.05
C PHE A 126 10.62 -4.65 8.97
N VAL A 127 9.87 -5.10 9.96
CA VAL A 127 8.46 -4.77 10.20
C VAL A 127 8.34 -4.44 11.67
N ALA A 128 7.82 -3.26 12.00
CA ALA A 128 7.47 -2.91 13.36
C ALA A 128 5.98 -3.18 13.57
N ARG A 129 5.63 -3.87 14.65
CA ARG A 129 4.25 -4.14 15.04
C ARG A 129 4.02 -3.59 16.44
N GLY A 130 3.08 -2.65 16.57
CA GLY A 130 2.61 -2.24 17.89
C GLY A 130 1.67 -3.27 18.48
N PHE A 131 1.82 -3.49 19.78
CA PHE A 131 0.80 -4.16 20.58
C PHE A 131 0.28 -3.13 21.57
N GLY A 132 -0.65 -2.29 21.11
CA GLY A 132 -1.46 -1.55 22.05
C GLY A 132 -2.32 -2.54 22.85
N ASP A 133 -2.59 -2.20 24.10
CA ASP A 133 -3.69 -2.80 24.88
C ASP A 133 -5.01 -2.45 24.17
N GLY A 134 -5.30 -3.08 23.03
CA GLY A 134 -6.48 -2.84 22.22
C GLY A 134 -6.76 -1.36 21.94
N GLU A 135 -5.95 -0.69 21.11
CA GLU A 135 -6.20 0.59 20.41
C GLU A 135 -4.84 0.94 19.77
N SER A 136 -4.62 1.00 18.46
CA SER A 136 -5.29 1.85 17.47
C SER A 136 -5.18 1.24 16.06
N VAL A 137 -6.11 0.36 15.72
CA VAL A 137 -7.03 0.74 14.65
C VAL A 137 -8.20 1.36 15.42
N PRO A 138 -8.78 2.50 15.03
CA PRO A 138 -9.91 3.06 15.74
C PRO A 138 -10.93 1.95 16.03
N PRO A 139 -11.45 1.81 17.26
CA PRO A 139 -12.30 0.67 17.62
C PRO A 139 -13.54 0.52 16.73
N PHE A 140 -13.91 1.54 15.95
CA PHE A 140 -14.98 1.44 14.95
C PHE A 140 -14.63 0.61 13.70
N LEU A 141 -13.35 0.40 13.36
CA LEU A 141 -12.94 -0.52 12.28
C LEU A 141 -12.81 -1.97 12.77
N ASN A 142 -12.74 -2.19 14.09
CA ASN A 142 -12.49 -3.52 14.67
C ASN A 142 -13.67 -4.08 15.48
N GLU A 143 -14.62 -3.24 15.93
CA GLU A 143 -15.78 -3.69 16.73
C GLU A 143 -17.16 -3.24 16.23
N THR A 144 -17.23 -2.36 15.23
CA THR A 144 -18.43 -2.20 14.40
C THR A 144 -18.17 -2.89 13.07
N ASP A 145 -19.10 -3.74 12.65
CA ASP A 145 -19.25 -4.11 11.26
C ASP A 145 -19.09 -2.86 10.36
N ALA A 146 -18.64 -3.03 9.11
CA ALA A 146 -18.52 -1.91 8.17
C ALA A 146 -19.81 -1.08 8.06
N GLU A 147 -20.95 -1.72 8.35
CA GLU A 147 -22.26 -1.10 8.54
C GLU A 147 -22.27 -0.08 9.69
N GLY A 148 -21.76 -0.39 10.89
CA GLY A 148 -21.72 0.53 12.02
C GLY A 148 -20.83 1.76 11.85
N PHE A 149 -19.68 1.66 11.15
CA PHE A 149 -18.90 2.86 10.77
C PHE A 149 -19.70 3.74 9.82
N PHE A 150 -20.35 3.13 8.84
CA PHE A 150 -21.15 3.84 7.86
C PHE A 150 -22.37 4.52 8.51
N ASP A 151 -23.08 3.80 9.39
CA ASP A 151 -24.21 4.33 10.16
C ASP A 151 -23.77 5.51 11.03
N TRP A 152 -22.64 5.42 11.74
CA TRP A 152 -22.07 6.54 12.48
C TRP A 152 -21.80 7.74 11.56
N LEU A 153 -21.19 7.50 10.40
CA LEU A 153 -20.84 8.54 9.45
C LEU A 153 -22.10 9.23 8.90
N VAL A 154 -23.16 8.45 8.65
CA VAL A 154 -24.49 8.95 8.26
C VAL A 154 -25.17 9.76 9.37
N GLU A 155 -25.13 9.28 10.61
CA GLU A 155 -25.72 9.98 11.76
C GLU A 155 -25.06 11.33 12.03
N ASN A 156 -23.76 11.46 11.74
CA ASN A 156 -22.99 12.69 11.91
C ASN A 156 -22.96 13.59 10.67
N PHE A 157 -23.58 13.18 9.55
CA PHE A 157 -23.68 14.02 8.35
C PHE A 157 -24.53 15.28 8.52
N ALA A 158 -25.45 15.32 9.49
CA ALA A 158 -26.32 16.46 9.69
C ALA A 158 -25.55 17.78 9.92
N ASP A 159 -24.33 17.68 10.44
CA ASP A 159 -23.46 18.82 10.73
C ASP A 159 -22.37 19.04 9.66
N LEU A 160 -22.30 18.17 8.65
CA LEU A 160 -21.40 18.28 7.50
C LEU A 160 -22.18 18.84 6.31
N SER A 161 -21.54 19.63 5.46
CA SER A 161 -22.14 20.15 4.22
C SER A 161 -22.24 19.06 3.14
N VAL A 162 -22.83 17.92 3.49
CA VAL A 162 -22.99 16.77 2.60
C VAL A 162 -24.28 16.93 1.82
N GLU A 163 -24.15 16.89 0.50
CA GLU A 163 -25.31 16.93 -0.39
C GLU A 163 -25.78 15.49 -0.65
N GLU A 164 -27.02 15.18 -0.23
CA GLU A 164 -27.68 13.93 -0.62
C GLU A 164 -28.01 13.99 -2.12
N ASN A 165 -27.18 13.35 -2.94
CA ASN A 165 -27.26 13.43 -4.38
C ASN A 165 -26.58 12.22 -5.03
N CYS A 166 -27.33 11.43 -5.78
CA CYS A 166 -26.83 10.28 -6.54
C CYS A 166 -26.50 10.60 -8.01
N ASN A 167 -26.66 11.86 -8.44
CA ASN A 167 -26.45 12.26 -9.83
C ASN A 167 -25.07 12.88 -10.04
N VAL A 168 -24.16 12.09 -10.61
CA VAL A 168 -22.78 12.44 -10.94
C VAL A 168 -22.67 13.75 -11.71
N SER A 169 -23.59 14.01 -12.64
CA SER A 169 -23.57 15.22 -13.48
C SER A 169 -23.80 16.53 -12.71
N SER A 170 -24.20 16.45 -11.44
CA SER A 170 -24.38 17.60 -10.57
C SER A 170 -23.29 17.76 -9.51
N TYR A 171 -22.28 16.88 -9.51
CA TYR A 171 -21.17 16.99 -8.59
C TYR A 171 -20.28 18.16 -8.97
N THR A 172 -19.78 18.84 -7.94
CA THR A 172 -18.88 19.98 -8.06
C THR A 172 -17.60 19.65 -7.33
N ARG A 173 -16.47 20.10 -7.88
CA ARG A 173 -15.14 19.91 -7.31
C ARG A 173 -15.08 20.40 -5.86
N GLY A 174 -14.54 19.57 -4.96
CA GLY A 174 -14.47 19.83 -3.53
C GLY A 174 -15.76 19.54 -2.76
N GLY A 175 -16.81 19.05 -3.43
CA GLY A 175 -18.07 18.66 -2.80
C GLY A 175 -17.99 17.30 -2.12
N VAL A 176 -18.76 17.14 -1.05
CA VAL A 176 -18.99 15.85 -0.37
C VAL A 176 -20.41 15.40 -0.70
N TYR A 177 -20.53 14.24 -1.35
CA TYR A 177 -21.80 13.71 -1.81
C TYR A 177 -22.12 12.38 -1.15
N TYR A 178 -23.34 12.29 -0.66
CA TYR A 178 -23.90 11.06 -0.10
C TYR A 178 -24.99 10.51 -1.03
N CYS A 179 -24.98 9.19 -1.21
CA CYS A 179 -26.02 8.51 -1.95
C CYS A 179 -26.37 7.17 -1.29
N ASP A 180 -27.65 7.03 -0.91
CA ASP A 180 -28.19 5.80 -0.37
C ASP A 180 -28.55 4.78 -1.48
N SER A 181 -27.57 4.42 -2.31
CA SER A 181 -27.71 3.32 -3.26
C SER A 181 -26.34 2.82 -3.74
N ALA A 182 -26.34 1.75 -4.53
CA ALA A 182 -25.14 1.30 -5.24
C ALA A 182 -24.79 2.26 -6.39
N PHE A 183 -23.50 2.47 -6.64
CA PHE A 183 -23.01 3.26 -7.75
C PHE A 183 -22.74 2.40 -8.98
N SER A 184 -23.22 2.84 -10.15
CA SER A 184 -22.96 2.17 -11.43
C SER A 184 -22.96 3.15 -12.60
N ASP A 185 -22.10 4.17 -12.54
CA ASP A 185 -21.81 5.06 -13.68
C ASP A 185 -20.31 5.08 -13.96
N ASP A 186 -19.85 5.89 -14.91
CA ASP A 186 -18.43 6.10 -15.17
C ASP A 186 -17.88 7.30 -14.38
N LEU A 187 -16.63 7.20 -13.92
CA LEU A 187 -15.90 8.34 -13.38
C LEU A 187 -15.17 9.04 -14.50
N ASP A 188 -15.15 10.37 -14.45
CA ASP A 188 -14.37 11.22 -15.34
C ASP A 188 -13.80 12.42 -14.58
N GLU A 189 -13.05 13.26 -15.29
CA GLU A 189 -12.39 14.47 -14.78
C GLU A 189 -13.33 15.46 -14.06
N SER A 190 -14.66 15.32 -14.20
CA SER A 190 -15.61 16.14 -13.42
C SER A 190 -15.62 15.81 -11.94
N LEU A 191 -15.07 14.66 -11.55
CA LEU A 191 -15.00 14.16 -10.18
C LEU A 191 -13.69 14.47 -9.46
N ASP A 192 -12.84 15.30 -10.07
CA ASP A 192 -11.61 15.75 -9.43
C ASP A 192 -11.89 16.44 -8.09
N GLY A 193 -11.23 15.96 -7.03
CA GLY A 193 -11.36 16.49 -5.67
C GLY A 193 -12.74 16.29 -5.05
N VAL A 194 -13.50 15.30 -5.51
CA VAL A 194 -14.82 14.98 -4.95
C VAL A 194 -14.71 13.87 -3.90
N THR A 195 -15.45 14.02 -2.80
CA THR A 195 -15.65 12.96 -1.82
C THR A 195 -17.00 12.29 -2.06
N LEU A 196 -16.97 10.98 -2.30
CA LEU A 196 -18.12 10.16 -2.62
C LEU A 196 -18.39 9.16 -1.51
N ILE A 197 -19.63 9.13 -1.03
CA ILE A 197 -20.05 8.24 0.05
C ILE A 197 -21.32 7.50 -0.37
N TYR A 198 -21.22 6.18 -0.52
CA TYR A 198 -22.30 5.32 -1.01
C TYR A 198 -22.62 4.20 -0.02
N THR A 199 -23.90 3.86 0.18
CA THR A 199 -24.34 2.76 1.07
C THR A 199 -24.19 1.37 0.45
N GLY A 200 -24.06 1.27 -0.88
CA GLY A 200 -23.96 0.01 -1.60
C GLY A 200 -22.67 -0.15 -2.39
N ASP A 201 -22.59 -1.25 -3.15
CA ASP A 201 -21.44 -1.53 -4.01
C ASP A 201 -21.14 -0.38 -4.96
N PHE A 202 -19.85 -0.12 -5.17
CA PHE A 202 -19.36 0.87 -6.10
C PHE A 202 -18.77 0.19 -7.33
N ASN A 203 -19.38 0.40 -8.49
CA ASN A 203 -18.96 -0.20 -9.75
C ASN A 203 -18.77 0.87 -10.81
N SER A 204 -17.53 1.12 -11.25
CA SER A 204 -17.29 2.19 -12.23
C SER A 204 -16.27 1.81 -13.29
N ASN A 205 -16.42 2.35 -14.50
CA ASN A 205 -15.26 2.54 -15.39
C ASN A 205 -14.64 3.91 -15.09
N VAL A 206 -13.40 4.11 -15.49
CA VAL A 206 -12.73 5.41 -15.37
C VAL A 206 -12.37 5.88 -16.76
N LYS A 207 -12.82 7.10 -17.07
CA LYS A 207 -12.68 7.78 -18.35
C LYS A 207 -11.93 9.08 -18.14
N GLY A 208 -10.66 9.11 -18.53
CA GLY A 208 -9.75 10.21 -18.25
C GLY A 208 -9.12 10.11 -16.87
N ASP A 209 -8.29 11.11 -16.55
CA ASP A 209 -7.60 11.20 -15.27
C ASP A 209 -8.56 11.75 -14.21
N VAL A 210 -8.65 11.06 -13.07
CA VAL A 210 -9.39 11.53 -11.90
C VAL A 210 -8.41 11.69 -10.76
N ASP A 211 -8.23 12.93 -10.31
CA ASP A 211 -7.31 13.30 -9.23
C ASP A 211 -8.07 13.60 -7.93
N GLU A 212 -7.46 13.29 -6.78
CA GLU A 212 -7.99 13.61 -5.43
C GLU A 212 -9.38 13.00 -5.14
N LEU A 213 -9.70 11.83 -5.70
CA LEU A 213 -10.95 11.13 -5.41
C LEU A 213 -10.90 10.52 -4.01
N THR A 214 -11.88 10.84 -3.16
CA THR A 214 -12.10 10.10 -1.91
C THR A 214 -13.38 9.29 -2.03
N LEU A 215 -13.31 7.97 -1.88
CA LEU A 215 -14.48 7.08 -1.99
C LEU A 215 -14.64 6.24 -0.73
N ILE A 216 -15.84 6.24 -0.17
CA ILE A 216 -16.19 5.49 1.04
C ILE A 216 -17.46 4.69 0.76
N THR A 217 -17.41 3.37 0.92
CA THR A 217 -18.59 2.50 0.83
C THR A 217 -18.46 1.29 1.76
N PRO A 218 -19.53 0.81 2.40
CA PRO A 218 -19.50 -0.42 3.17
C PRO A 218 -19.56 -1.66 2.24
N GLY A 219 -19.94 -1.47 0.97
CA GLY A 219 -20.00 -2.52 -0.04
C GLY A 219 -18.68 -2.76 -0.75
N LYS A 220 -18.73 -3.51 -1.86
CA LYS A 220 -17.58 -3.81 -2.70
C LYS A 220 -17.24 -2.65 -3.63
N ILE A 221 -15.96 -2.32 -3.80
CA ILE A 221 -15.47 -1.39 -4.83
C ILE A 221 -14.90 -2.16 -6.01
N THR A 222 -15.37 -1.86 -7.22
CA THR A 222 -14.84 -2.41 -8.47
C THR A 222 -14.65 -1.33 -9.53
N PHE A 223 -13.40 -1.08 -9.89
CA PHE A 223 -13.06 -0.32 -11.09
C PHE A 223 -12.89 -1.31 -12.25
N LYS A 224 -13.78 -1.25 -13.26
CA LYS A 224 -13.91 -2.26 -14.33
C LYS A 224 -13.00 -2.03 -15.53
N GLY A 225 -12.45 -0.83 -15.64
CA GLY A 225 -11.53 -0.47 -16.70
C GLY A 225 -11.14 0.98 -16.56
N VAL A 226 -9.86 1.21 -16.30
CA VAL A 226 -9.23 2.52 -16.50
C VAL A 226 -8.77 2.55 -17.96
N GLY A 227 -8.94 3.65 -18.70
CA GLY A 227 -8.48 3.74 -20.09
C GLY A 227 -6.94 3.65 -20.22
N GLU A 228 -6.41 3.39 -21.42
CA GLU A 228 -4.96 3.18 -21.66
C GLU A 228 -4.05 4.33 -21.21
N LYS A 229 -4.61 5.53 -20.99
CA LYS A 229 -3.88 6.72 -20.52
C LYS A 229 -4.44 7.32 -19.25
N ASP A 230 -5.46 6.66 -18.70
CA ASP A 230 -6.24 7.20 -17.62
C ASP A 230 -5.60 6.74 -16.31
N GLY A 231 -5.59 7.61 -15.31
CA GLY A 231 -5.13 7.32 -13.96
C GLY A 231 -6.21 7.70 -12.94
N ILE A 232 -6.19 7.01 -11.82
CA ILE A 232 -6.95 7.42 -10.64
C ILE A 232 -5.94 7.76 -9.56
N LYS A 233 -6.11 8.92 -8.93
CA LYS A 233 -5.41 9.26 -7.71
C LYS A 233 -6.37 9.57 -6.58
N GLY A 234 -6.06 9.12 -5.37
CA GLY A 234 -6.82 9.47 -4.18
C GLY A 234 -6.88 8.36 -3.13
N SER A 235 -7.99 8.27 -2.42
CA SER A 235 -8.16 7.37 -1.28
C SER A 235 -9.48 6.61 -1.39
N VAL A 236 -9.46 5.31 -1.16
CA VAL A 236 -10.65 4.45 -1.20
C VAL A 236 -10.76 3.62 0.07
N TRP A 237 -11.93 3.67 0.69
CA TRP A 237 -12.31 2.84 1.83
C TRP A 237 -13.50 1.95 1.44
N SER A 238 -13.35 0.65 1.69
CA SER A 238 -14.33 -0.38 1.34
C SER A 238 -14.58 -1.30 2.52
N GLY A 239 -15.86 -1.46 2.89
CA GLY A 239 -16.30 -2.48 3.84
C GLY A 239 -16.27 -3.90 3.28
N GLY A 240 -16.19 -4.08 1.97
CA GLY A 240 -15.95 -5.36 1.29
C GLY A 240 -14.68 -5.36 0.42
N ASP A 241 -14.63 -6.24 -0.58
CA ASP A 241 -13.53 -6.30 -1.55
C ASP A 241 -13.26 -4.97 -2.28
N VAL A 242 -11.99 -4.71 -2.60
CA VAL A 242 -11.57 -3.69 -3.59
C VAL A 242 -10.96 -4.40 -4.79
N THR A 243 -11.50 -4.15 -6.00
CA THR A 243 -10.97 -4.69 -7.25
C THR A 243 -10.63 -3.56 -8.22
N LEU A 244 -9.35 -3.37 -8.53
CA LEU A 244 -8.87 -2.43 -9.54
C LEU A 244 -8.56 -3.21 -10.82
N ASN A 245 -9.34 -3.05 -11.89
CA ASN A 245 -9.05 -3.66 -13.19
C ASN A 245 -8.50 -2.60 -14.15
N GLY A 246 -7.22 -2.77 -14.50
CA GLY A 246 -6.52 -1.93 -15.45
C GLY A 246 -6.02 -2.68 -16.69
N GLY A 247 -5.88 -1.94 -17.79
CA GLY A 247 -5.11 -2.33 -18.96
C GLY A 247 -3.59 -2.20 -18.72
N GLY A 248 -2.80 -2.81 -19.60
CA GLY A 248 -1.33 -2.70 -19.53
C GLY A 248 -0.86 -1.26 -19.72
N GLY A 249 -0.11 -0.72 -18.75
CA GLY A 249 0.49 0.62 -18.81
C GLY A 249 -0.17 1.69 -17.93
N GLN A 250 -1.19 1.33 -17.14
CA GLN A 250 -1.89 2.25 -16.24
C GLN A 250 -1.21 2.38 -14.88
N THR A 251 -1.43 3.53 -14.24
CA THR A 251 -0.93 3.83 -12.90
C THR A 251 -2.11 4.11 -11.99
N PHE A 252 -2.19 3.33 -10.90
CA PHE A 252 -3.13 3.56 -9.82
C PHE A 252 -2.34 4.20 -8.68
N ASP A 253 -2.62 5.47 -8.39
CA ASP A 253 -1.98 6.20 -7.29
C ASP A 253 -3.02 6.39 -6.18
N ILE A 254 -3.50 5.26 -5.66
CA ILE A 254 -4.62 5.23 -4.72
C ILE A 254 -4.19 4.60 -3.41
N ASN A 255 -4.53 5.24 -2.30
CA ASN A 255 -4.49 4.66 -0.97
C ASN A 255 -5.72 3.76 -0.77
N VAL A 256 -5.51 2.45 -0.64
CA VAL A 256 -6.59 1.47 -0.50
C VAL A 256 -6.68 0.99 0.94
N CYS A 257 -7.85 1.15 1.55
CA CYS A 257 -8.26 0.49 2.79
C CYS A 257 -9.47 -0.41 2.49
N ALA A 258 -9.30 -1.72 2.62
CA ALA A 258 -10.35 -2.70 2.40
C ALA A 258 -10.47 -3.59 3.65
N ASN A 259 -11.70 -3.87 4.08
CA ASN A 259 -11.94 -4.79 5.18
C ASN A 259 -11.75 -6.27 4.78
N GLU A 260 -11.99 -6.57 3.50
CA GLU A 260 -11.75 -7.90 2.90
C GLU A 260 -10.50 -7.87 2.00
N ASP A 261 -10.59 -8.33 0.74
CA ASP A 261 -9.43 -8.44 -0.15
C ASP A 261 -9.27 -7.20 -1.05
N ALA A 262 -8.02 -6.77 -1.28
CA ALA A 262 -7.67 -5.78 -2.31
C ALA A 262 -6.95 -6.46 -3.48
N THR A 263 -7.58 -6.49 -4.66
CA THR A 263 -7.06 -7.11 -5.88
C THR A 263 -6.77 -6.05 -6.94
N VAL A 264 -5.57 -6.07 -7.52
CA VAL A 264 -5.19 -5.22 -8.66
C VAL A 264 -4.83 -6.06 -9.86
N ASN A 265 -5.66 -5.96 -10.91
CA ASN A 265 -5.53 -6.68 -12.16
C ASN A 265 -5.02 -5.74 -13.25
N GLY A 266 -3.70 -5.69 -13.44
CA GLY A 266 -3.06 -4.80 -14.43
C GLY A 266 -2.73 -3.42 -13.84
N GLY A 267 -1.65 -2.81 -14.34
CA GLY A 267 -1.12 -1.53 -13.84
C GLY A 267 -0.10 -1.68 -12.69
N THR A 268 0.29 -0.53 -12.13
CA THR A 268 1.18 -0.42 -10.96
C THR A 268 0.48 0.41 -9.88
N LEU A 269 0.42 -0.12 -8.65
CA LEU A 269 0.05 0.62 -7.45
C LEU A 269 1.23 1.48 -7.00
N ALA A 270 0.98 2.74 -6.65
CA ALA A 270 2.00 3.66 -6.15
C ALA A 270 2.31 3.43 -4.67
N ASP A 271 1.29 3.14 -3.85
CA ASP A 271 1.46 2.85 -2.43
C ASP A 271 0.41 1.83 -1.96
N ASN A 272 0.77 0.98 -1.00
CA ASN A 272 -0.07 -0.14 -0.59
C ASN A 272 -0.29 -0.12 0.93
N GLN A 273 -1.56 -0.02 1.31
CA GLN A 273 -2.16 -0.53 2.55
C GLN A 273 -1.77 0.22 3.83
N GLY A 274 -2.42 1.36 4.04
CA GLY A 274 -2.60 1.97 5.35
C GLY A 274 -4.03 2.51 5.42
N CYS A 275 -4.75 2.20 6.50
CA CYS A 275 -6.05 2.82 6.78
C CYS A 275 -5.90 4.11 7.60
N ASP A 276 -4.67 4.51 7.91
CA ASP A 276 -4.32 5.68 8.73
C ASP A 276 -4.91 6.98 8.15
N TRP A 277 -5.02 7.09 6.82
CA TRP A 277 -5.63 8.25 6.16
C TRP A 277 -7.12 8.43 6.49
N VAL A 278 -7.81 7.38 6.96
CA VAL A 278 -9.23 7.49 7.36
C VAL A 278 -9.35 8.33 8.62
N GLU A 279 -8.39 8.23 9.55
CA GLU A 279 -8.33 9.10 10.72
C GLU A 279 -8.12 10.56 10.30
N ASP A 280 -7.12 10.80 9.44
CA ASP A 280 -6.85 12.13 8.88
C ASP A 280 -8.06 12.69 8.11
N PHE A 281 -8.80 11.85 7.40
CA PHE A 281 -10.02 12.28 6.71
C PHE A 281 -11.11 12.73 7.69
N VAL A 282 -11.33 11.96 8.75
CA VAL A 282 -12.34 12.29 9.79
C VAL A 282 -11.94 13.54 10.58
N THR A 283 -10.65 13.72 10.86
CA THR A 283 -10.15 14.89 11.60
C THR A 283 -10.07 16.14 10.72
N ASP A 284 -9.37 16.07 9.59
CA ASP A 284 -9.04 17.24 8.78
C ASP A 284 -10.18 17.67 7.84
N ASN A 285 -10.94 16.71 7.28
CA ASN A 285 -12.01 17.03 6.34
C ASN A 285 -13.38 17.11 7.01
N LEU A 286 -13.63 16.29 8.04
CA LEU A 286 -14.92 16.29 8.75
C LEU A 286 -14.89 17.12 10.05
N GLY A 287 -13.71 17.50 10.56
CA GLY A 287 -13.58 18.37 11.72
C GLY A 287 -13.89 17.71 13.07
N PHE A 288 -13.75 16.39 13.17
CA PHE A 288 -13.95 15.63 14.41
C PHE A 288 -12.62 15.29 15.07
N GLU A 289 -12.46 15.60 16.36
CA GLU A 289 -11.32 15.14 17.16
C GLU A 289 -11.70 13.94 18.04
N SER A 290 -10.78 12.99 18.17
CA SER A 290 -10.89 11.90 19.15
C SER A 290 -10.61 12.45 20.55
N GLU A 291 -11.56 12.31 21.48
CA GLU A 291 -11.25 12.54 22.89
C GLU A 291 -10.48 11.33 23.43
N ALA A 292 -9.16 11.46 23.53
CA ALA A 292 -8.32 10.50 24.24
C ALA A 292 -8.65 10.53 25.75
N GLY A 293 -9.64 9.73 26.16
CA GLY A 293 -10.23 9.86 27.49
C GLY A 293 -11.11 8.70 27.94
N GLY A 294 -10.57 7.49 28.00
CA GLY A 294 -11.04 6.42 28.89
C GLY A 294 -12.33 5.69 28.49
N GLY A 295 -12.18 4.57 27.77
CA GLY A 295 -13.13 3.46 27.74
C GLY A 295 -14.48 3.74 27.07
N GLY A 296 -14.58 4.80 26.28
CA GLY A 296 -15.74 5.09 25.44
C GLY A 296 -15.37 6.17 24.42
N ASN A 297 -15.26 5.77 23.15
CA ASN A 297 -14.94 6.67 22.05
C ASN A 297 -16.06 7.70 21.89
N THR A 298 -15.84 8.88 22.45
CA THR A 298 -16.70 10.03 22.24
C THR A 298 -15.94 11.02 21.38
N TRP A 299 -16.41 11.19 20.15
CA TRP A 299 -15.87 12.16 19.19
C TRP A 299 -16.58 13.49 19.39
N LYS A 300 -15.83 14.59 19.35
CA LYS A 300 -16.41 15.94 19.41
C LYS A 300 -16.09 16.69 18.13
N GLN A 301 -17.13 17.27 17.55
CA GLN A 301 -17.01 18.23 16.47
C GLN A 301 -16.51 19.58 17.03
N PHE A 302 -15.64 20.25 16.28
CA PHE A 302 -15.23 21.63 16.56
C PHE A 302 -16.32 22.68 16.29
#